data_AF-M2VDT6-F1
#
_entry.id   AF-M2VDT6-F1
#
_cell.length_a   1.000
_cell.length_b   1.000
_cell.length_c   1.000
_cell.angle_alpha   90.00
_cell.angle_beta   90.00
_cell.angle_gamma   90.00
#
_symmetry.space_group_name_H-M   'P 1'
#
loop_
_entity.id
_entity.type
_entity.pdbx_description
1 polymer ?
#
loop_
_entity_poly.entity_id
_entity_poly.type
_entity_poly.pdbx_seq_one_letter_code
_entity_poly.pdbx_strand_id
1 'polypeptide(L)'
;MRTEAANNRRSASATVKPVTGFAVLLVLMISIAVVASWQVGIIDSTLSAIVDGNAVKQRQAINFRGSVHDRAIAFRDLALLDDEDERQASLEEIRRLTLMYEESARRLDTIFSDPDGAGNEERALLDAIKAIERRTLPMLERILGHYRRAIGQPLSGC
;
A
#
# COMPACT_ATOMS: atom_id res chain seq x y z
N MET A 1 1.02 87.46 -10.35
CA MET A 1 -0.33 86.92 -10.11
C MET A 1 -0.49 85.73 -11.04
N ARG A 2 -0.27 84.47 -10.63
CA ARG A 2 -1.20 83.59 -9.85
C ARG A 2 -2.65 83.88 -10.22
N THR A 3 -3.52 82.98 -10.66
CA THR A 3 -3.65 81.51 -10.76
C THR A 3 -4.92 81.35 -11.63
N GLU A 4 -5.19 80.30 -12.39
CA GLU A 4 -5.72 79.01 -11.96
C GLU A 4 -5.88 78.14 -13.21
N ALA A 5 -5.25 76.96 -13.19
CA ALA A 5 -5.58 75.89 -14.10
C ALA A 5 -6.98 75.38 -13.73
N ALA A 6 -7.96 75.53 -14.62
CA ALA A 6 -9.28 74.94 -14.45
C ALA A 6 -9.19 73.41 -14.56
N ASN A 7 -9.01 72.79 -13.40
CA ASN A 7 -9.06 71.36 -13.14
C ASN A 7 -10.48 70.83 -13.38
N ASN A 8 -10.75 70.33 -14.58
CA ASN A 8 -11.98 69.61 -14.89
C ASN A 8 -11.86 68.16 -14.37
N ARG A 9 -12.09 67.96 -13.07
CA ARG A 9 -12.26 66.62 -12.50
C ARG A 9 -13.52 66.00 -13.09
N ARG A 10 -13.34 65.09 -14.05
CA ARG A 10 -14.40 64.17 -14.49
C ARG A 10 -14.83 63.34 -13.29
N SER A 11 -15.85 63.79 -12.58
CA SER A 11 -16.55 62.98 -11.58
C SER A 11 -17.33 61.92 -12.34
N ALA A 12 -16.74 60.73 -12.47
CA ALA A 12 -17.45 59.56 -12.95
C ALA A 12 -18.48 59.16 -11.88
N SER A 13 -19.68 59.72 -11.95
CA SER A 13 -20.84 59.19 -11.23
C SER A 13 -21.27 57.89 -11.92
N ALA A 14 -20.58 56.80 -11.60
CA ALA A 14 -21.01 55.47 -12.00
C ALA A 14 -22.15 55.06 -11.06
N THR A 15 -23.41 55.31 -11.46
CA THR A 15 -24.57 54.66 -10.83
C THR A 15 -24.44 53.16 -11.06
N VAL A 16 -23.91 52.45 -10.07
CA VAL A 16 -23.80 50.99 -10.11
C VAL A 16 -25.21 50.43 -10.10
N LYS A 17 -25.65 49.91 -11.25
CA LYS A 17 -26.95 49.23 -11.35
C LYS A 17 -26.88 47.95 -10.51
N PRO A 18 -27.93 47.57 -9.76
CA PRO A 18 -27.94 46.35 -8.96
C PRO A 18 -27.58 45.09 -9.76
N VAL A 19 -27.85 45.09 -11.06
CA VAL A 19 -27.43 44.06 -12.02
C VAL A 19 -25.91 43.91 -12.08
N THR A 20 -25.14 45.01 -12.04
CA THR A 20 -23.67 44.98 -12.06
C THR A 20 -23.11 44.42 -10.75
N GLY A 21 -23.68 44.81 -9.60
CA GLY A 21 -23.29 44.26 -8.30
C GLY A 21 -23.60 42.77 -8.19
N PHE A 22 -24.76 42.35 -8.66
CA PHE A 22 -25.16 40.94 -8.70
C PHE A 22 -24.27 40.12 -9.64
N ALA A 23 -23.93 40.65 -10.82
CA ALA A 23 -23.03 39.98 -11.76
C ALA A 23 -21.64 39.73 -11.15
N VAL A 24 -21.10 40.69 -10.39
CA VAL A 24 -19.80 40.53 -9.71
C VAL A 24 -19.86 39.43 -8.65
N LEU A 25 -20.92 39.38 -7.84
CA LEU A 25 -21.12 38.31 -6.86
C LEU A 25 -21.25 36.94 -7.53
N LEU A 26 -21.94 36.86 -8.66
CA LEU A 26 -22.14 35.62 -9.41
C LEU A 26 -20.79 35.11 -9.97
N VAL A 27 -19.99 35.99 -10.56
CA VAL A 27 -18.62 35.67 -11.01
C VAL A 27 -17.74 35.22 -9.85
N LEU A 28 -17.81 35.88 -8.70
CA LEU A 28 -17.06 35.48 -7.51
C LEU A 28 -17.47 34.08 -7.02
N MET A 29 -18.78 33.77 -6.97
CA MET A 29 -19.28 32.45 -6.59
C MET A 29 -18.84 31.35 -7.54
N ILE A 30 -18.90 31.60 -8.86
CA ILE A 30 -18.38 30.66 -9.88
C ILE A 30 -16.88 30.45 -9.69
N SER A 31 -16.12 31.53 -9.46
CA SER A 31 -14.67 31.45 -9.30
C SER A 31 -14.29 30.61 -8.09
N ILE A 32 -14.98 30.81 -6.95
CA ILE A 32 -14.81 30.00 -5.75
C ILE A 32 -15.18 28.54 -6.02
N ALA A 33 -16.29 28.27 -6.73
CA ALA A 33 -16.69 26.90 -7.07
C ALA A 33 -15.67 26.20 -7.98
N VAL A 34 -15.09 26.90 -8.96
CA VAL A 34 -14.04 26.37 -9.83
C VAL A 34 -12.76 26.07 -9.04
N VAL A 35 -12.30 27.02 -8.21
CA VAL A 35 -11.12 26.82 -7.36
C VAL A 35 -11.34 25.69 -6.36
N ALA A 36 -12.53 25.60 -5.76
CA ALA A 36 -12.90 24.52 -4.85
C ALA A 36 -12.93 23.17 -5.57
N SER A 37 -13.50 23.10 -6.77
CA SER A 37 -13.51 21.87 -7.58
C SER A 37 -12.11 21.44 -8.01
N TRP A 38 -11.24 22.37 -8.39
CA TRP A 38 -9.83 22.09 -8.70
C TRP A 38 -9.06 21.61 -7.47
N GLN A 39 -9.29 22.24 -6.30
CA GLN A 39 -8.66 21.84 -5.05
C GLN A 39 -9.15 20.47 -4.58
N VAL A 40 -10.43 20.14 -4.77
CA VAL A 40 -10.98 18.81 -4.47
C VAL A 40 -10.39 17.75 -5.40
N GLY A 41 -10.16 18.04 -6.68
CA GLY A 41 -9.42 17.15 -7.58
C GLY A 41 -7.97 16.93 -7.14
N ILE A 42 -7.32 17.95 -6.56
CA ILE A 42 -5.97 17.83 -5.99
C ILE A 42 -6.00 17.01 -4.68
N ILE A 43 -7.01 17.19 -3.82
CA ILE A 43 -7.20 16.37 -2.61
C ILE A 43 -7.43 14.91 -3.00
N ASP A 44 -8.22 14.63 -4.03
CA ASP A 44 -8.43 13.28 -4.56
C ASP A 44 -7.11 12.66 -5.03
N SER A 45 -6.26 13.42 -5.74
CA SER A 45 -4.95 12.94 -6.20
C SER A 45 -3.90 12.79 -5.08
N THR A 46 -3.93 13.63 -4.05
CA THR A 46 -2.95 13.60 -2.94
C THR A 46 -3.35 12.59 -1.87
N LEU A 47 -4.66 12.36 -1.71
CA LEU A 47 -5.19 11.30 -0.85
C LEU A 47 -5.10 9.95 -1.56
N SER A 48 -5.41 9.80 -2.85
CA SER A 48 -5.25 8.52 -3.57
C SER A 48 -3.77 8.10 -3.72
N ALA A 49 -2.82 9.01 -3.95
CA ALA A 49 -1.39 8.62 -4.01
C ALA A 49 -0.83 8.14 -2.65
N ILE A 50 -1.29 8.72 -1.53
CA ILE A 50 -0.86 8.35 -0.17
C ILE A 50 -1.68 7.17 0.38
N VAL A 51 -2.94 7.00 -0.05
CA VAL A 51 -3.89 5.97 0.42
C VAL A 51 -3.92 4.72 -0.46
N ASP A 52 -3.66 4.79 -1.77
CA ASP A 52 -3.67 3.57 -2.62
C ASP A 52 -2.28 2.96 -2.77
N GLY A 53 -1.26 3.69 -3.23
CA GLY A 53 0.05 3.09 -3.52
C GLY A 53 0.77 2.58 -2.28
N ASN A 54 1.03 3.46 -1.31
CA ASN A 54 1.82 3.13 -0.13
C ASN A 54 1.04 2.27 0.88
N ALA A 55 -0.27 2.50 1.06
CA ALA A 55 -1.05 1.68 1.98
C ALA A 55 -1.22 0.25 1.44
N VAL A 56 -1.35 0.07 0.13
CA VAL A 56 -1.36 -1.28 -0.49
C VAL A 56 0.00 -1.97 -0.29
N LYS A 57 1.13 -1.28 -0.54
CA LYS A 57 2.48 -1.83 -0.26
C LYS A 57 2.61 -2.26 1.19
N GLN A 58 2.27 -1.38 2.13
CA GLN A 58 2.32 -1.67 3.56
C GLN A 58 1.43 -2.85 3.93
N ARG A 59 0.20 -2.90 3.43
CA ARG A 59 -0.72 -4.01 3.71
C ARG A 59 -0.19 -5.33 3.18
N GLN A 60 0.37 -5.37 1.97
CA GLN A 60 0.95 -6.61 1.44
C GLN A 60 2.25 -6.98 2.15
N ALA A 61 3.08 -6.02 2.54
CA ALA A 61 4.26 -6.29 3.38
C ALA A 61 3.88 -6.85 4.76
N ILE A 62 2.80 -6.32 5.37
CA ILE A 62 2.24 -6.85 6.62
C ILE A 62 1.73 -8.28 6.44
N ASN A 63 0.95 -8.55 5.38
CA ASN A 63 0.45 -9.89 5.09
C ASN A 63 1.59 -10.88 4.83
N PHE A 64 2.61 -10.45 4.09
CA PHE A 64 3.79 -11.26 3.80
C PHE A 64 4.55 -11.62 5.09
N ARG A 65 4.85 -10.63 5.93
CA ARG A 65 5.44 -10.85 7.26
C ARG A 65 4.58 -11.77 8.13
N GLY A 66 3.26 -11.56 8.14
CA GLY A 66 2.31 -12.41 8.87
C GLY A 66 2.43 -13.87 8.46
N SER A 67 2.43 -14.16 7.16
CA SER A 67 2.57 -15.53 6.66
C SER A 67 3.91 -16.19 7.02
N VAL A 68 5.01 -15.42 7.07
CA VAL A 68 6.30 -15.92 7.58
C VAL A 68 6.21 -16.26 9.06
N HIS A 69 5.59 -15.38 9.85
CA HIS A 69 5.44 -15.57 11.29
C HIS A 69 4.57 -16.80 11.61
N ASP A 70 3.45 -16.97 10.93
CA ASP A 70 2.55 -18.10 11.13
C ASP A 70 3.25 -19.43 10.81
N ARG A 71 4.00 -19.48 9.70
CA ARG A 71 4.83 -20.66 9.38
C ARG A 71 5.85 -20.95 10.48
N ALA A 72 6.52 -19.92 10.99
CA ALA A 72 7.51 -20.09 12.05
C ALA A 72 6.89 -20.62 13.35
N ILE A 73 5.67 -20.19 13.70
CA ILE A 73 4.91 -20.74 14.83
C ILE A 73 4.62 -22.22 14.57
N ALA A 74 4.06 -22.57 13.41
CA ALA A 74 3.72 -23.97 13.11
C ALA A 74 4.96 -24.89 13.10
N PHE A 75 6.10 -24.42 12.60
CA PHE A 75 7.37 -25.16 12.67
C PHE A 75 7.87 -25.36 14.10
N ARG A 76 7.69 -24.36 14.97
CA ARG A 76 8.02 -24.47 16.39
C ARG A 76 7.11 -25.49 17.05
N ASP A 77 5.81 -25.41 16.81
CA ASP A 77 4.83 -26.30 17.42
C ASP A 77 5.11 -27.74 16.99
N LEU A 78 5.36 -28.00 15.69
CA LEU A 78 5.77 -29.31 15.19
C LEU A 78 6.97 -29.90 15.95
N ALA A 79 7.93 -29.06 16.35
CA ALA A 79 9.12 -29.50 17.07
C ALA A 79 8.87 -29.83 18.54
N LEU A 80 7.75 -29.37 19.11
CA LEU A 80 7.37 -29.57 20.51
C LEU A 80 6.31 -30.67 20.70
N LEU A 81 5.73 -31.18 19.60
CA LEU A 81 4.66 -32.18 19.64
C LEU A 81 5.20 -33.62 19.75
N ASP A 82 4.80 -34.30 20.82
CA ASP A 82 5.14 -35.70 21.07
C ASP A 82 4.10 -36.67 20.48
N ASP A 83 2.83 -36.25 20.42
CA ASP A 83 1.74 -37.04 19.87
C ASP A 83 1.77 -37.12 18.34
N GLU A 84 1.43 -38.29 17.83
CA GLU A 84 1.51 -38.63 16.41
C GLU A 84 0.40 -37.97 15.60
N ASP A 85 -0.83 -37.96 16.11
CA ASP A 85 -2.00 -37.38 15.42
C ASP A 85 -1.88 -35.85 15.38
N GLU A 86 -1.45 -35.24 16.48
CA GLU A 86 -1.17 -33.80 16.54
C GLU A 86 -0.04 -33.39 15.57
N ARG A 87 0.98 -34.24 15.41
CA ARG A 87 2.07 -34.02 14.45
C ARG A 87 1.58 -34.07 13.01
N GLN A 88 0.69 -34.99 12.66
CA GLN A 88 0.09 -35.03 11.32
C GLN A 88 -0.70 -33.75 11.03
N ALA A 89 -1.54 -33.31 11.97
CA ALA A 89 -2.30 -32.07 11.82
C ALA A 89 -1.38 -30.85 11.65
N SER A 90 -0.29 -30.78 12.42
CA SER A 90 0.71 -29.71 12.31
C SER A 90 1.42 -29.70 10.93
N LEU A 91 1.73 -30.87 10.37
CA LEU A 91 2.32 -30.96 9.02
C LEU A 91 1.37 -30.49 7.92
N GLU A 92 0.08 -30.77 8.04
CA GLU A 92 -0.95 -30.27 7.13
C GLU A 92 -1.10 -28.75 7.25
N GLU A 93 -1.09 -28.22 8.47
CA GLU A 93 -1.13 -26.79 8.73
C GLU A 93 0.08 -26.08 8.13
N ILE A 94 1.29 -26.62 8.28
CA ILE A 94 2.50 -26.08 7.65
C ILE A 94 2.36 -26.06 6.11
N ARG A 95 1.75 -27.08 5.52
CA ARG A 95 1.48 -27.10 4.06
C ARG A 95 0.54 -25.95 3.67
N ARG A 96 -0.56 -25.77 4.40
CA ARG A 96 -1.50 -24.67 4.17
C ARG A 96 -0.83 -23.31 4.30
N LEU A 97 -0.07 -23.08 5.37
CA LEU A 97 0.64 -21.83 5.62
C LEU A 97 1.74 -21.58 4.59
N THR A 98 2.37 -22.62 4.04
CA THR A 98 3.33 -22.49 2.93
C THR A 98 2.66 -21.95 1.67
N LEU A 99 1.47 -22.43 1.32
CA LEU A 99 0.71 -21.89 0.18
C LEU A 99 0.32 -20.41 0.40
N MET A 100 -0.11 -20.06 1.61
CA MET A 100 -0.44 -18.67 1.97
C MET A 100 0.79 -17.74 1.89
N TYR A 101 1.95 -18.25 2.29
CA TYR A 101 3.23 -17.54 2.16
C TYR A 101 3.60 -17.31 0.69
N GLU A 102 3.52 -18.35 -0.15
CA GLU A 102 3.83 -18.19 -1.56
C GLU A 102 2.87 -17.21 -2.26
N GLU A 103 1.60 -17.23 -1.88
CA GLU A 103 0.62 -16.28 -2.39
C GLU A 103 0.93 -14.84 -1.97
N SER A 104 1.24 -14.61 -0.68
CA SER A 104 1.58 -13.27 -0.18
C SER A 104 2.88 -12.75 -0.80
N ALA A 105 3.88 -13.62 -0.99
CA ALA A 105 5.11 -13.34 -1.71
C ALA A 105 4.84 -12.90 -3.15
N ARG A 106 4.04 -13.68 -3.91
CA ARG A 106 3.66 -13.35 -5.30
C ARG A 106 2.94 -12.01 -5.41
N ARG A 107 2.04 -11.69 -4.47
CA ARG A 107 1.32 -10.41 -4.47
C ARG A 107 2.26 -9.23 -4.26
N LEU A 108 3.22 -9.35 -3.33
CA LEU A 108 4.22 -8.31 -3.08
C LEU A 108 5.16 -8.16 -4.28
N ASP A 109 5.60 -9.27 -4.87
CA ASP A 109 6.42 -9.28 -6.09
C ASP A 109 5.73 -8.61 -7.27
N THR A 110 4.42 -8.86 -7.43
CA THR A 110 3.63 -8.24 -8.49
C THR A 110 3.62 -6.72 -8.37
N ILE A 111 3.46 -6.20 -7.15
CA ILE A 111 3.53 -4.76 -6.89
C ILE A 111 4.93 -4.23 -7.23
N PHE A 112 5.99 -4.93 -6.81
CA PHE A 112 7.36 -4.43 -6.94
C PHE A 112 7.94 -4.57 -8.37
N SER A 113 7.28 -5.38 -9.20
CA SER A 113 7.59 -5.55 -10.63
C SER A 113 7.17 -4.34 -11.46
N ASP A 114 6.20 -3.54 -10.98
CA ASP A 114 5.86 -2.26 -11.58
C ASP A 114 7.03 -1.26 -11.37
N PRO A 115 7.47 -0.53 -12.41
CA PRO A 115 8.49 0.52 -12.28
C PRO A 115 8.21 1.52 -11.14
N ASP A 116 6.95 1.91 -10.94
CA ASP A 116 6.52 2.86 -9.91
C ASP A 116 6.10 2.16 -8.59
N GLY A 117 6.05 0.82 -8.62
CA GLY A 117 5.58 -0.01 -7.52
C GLY A 117 6.56 -0.18 -6.35
N ALA A 118 7.84 0.18 -6.51
CA ALA A 118 8.81 0.17 -5.42
C ALA A 118 9.99 1.12 -5.69
N GLY A 119 10.55 1.70 -4.63
CA GLY A 119 11.84 2.38 -4.67
C GLY A 119 13.01 1.40 -4.73
N ASN A 120 14.21 1.91 -5.02
CA ASN A 120 15.43 1.09 -5.10
C ASN A 120 15.75 0.39 -3.76
N GLU A 121 15.54 1.09 -2.65
CA GLU A 121 15.77 0.54 -1.30
C GLU A 121 14.77 -0.58 -0.98
N GLU A 122 13.49 -0.40 -1.30
CA GLU A 122 12.45 -1.42 -1.10
C GLU A 122 12.76 -2.70 -1.90
N ARG A 123 13.22 -2.56 -3.15
CA ARG A 123 13.65 -3.71 -3.97
C ARG A 123 14.87 -4.41 -3.37
N ALA A 124 15.88 -3.65 -2.92
CA ALA A 124 17.07 -4.22 -2.28
C ALA A 124 16.72 -5.00 -0.99
N LEU A 125 15.76 -4.50 -0.19
CA LEU A 125 15.26 -5.20 0.99
C LEU A 125 14.53 -6.50 0.62
N LEU A 126 13.68 -6.47 -0.39
CA LEU A 126 12.98 -7.67 -0.87
C LEU A 126 13.96 -8.74 -1.39
N ASP A 127 15.00 -8.32 -2.12
CA ASP A 127 16.06 -9.22 -2.59
C ASP A 127 16.85 -9.84 -1.44
N ALA A 128 17.13 -9.07 -0.39
CA ALA A 128 17.77 -9.57 0.82
C ALA A 128 16.89 -10.64 1.52
N ILE A 129 15.57 -10.41 1.61
CA ILE A 129 14.64 -11.40 2.16
C ILE A 129 14.66 -12.68 1.31
N LYS A 130 14.57 -12.57 -0.02
CA LYS A 130 14.63 -13.73 -0.93
C LYS A 130 15.97 -14.47 -0.85
N ALA A 131 17.07 -13.75 -0.60
CA ALA A 131 18.38 -14.37 -0.39
C ALA A 131 18.43 -15.19 0.91
N ILE A 132 17.78 -14.72 1.97
CA ILE A 132 17.62 -15.48 3.22
C ILE A 132 16.75 -16.71 2.98
N GLU A 133 15.61 -16.54 2.32
CA GLU A 133 14.68 -17.62 1.97
C GLU A 133 15.38 -18.77 1.21
N ARG A 134 16.15 -18.46 0.16
CA ARG A 134 16.91 -19.46 -0.60
C ARG A 134 17.88 -20.28 0.26
N ARG A 135 18.36 -19.73 1.38
CA ARG A 135 19.25 -20.43 2.31
C ARG A 135 18.49 -21.23 3.36
N THR A 136 17.30 -20.79 3.75
CA THR A 136 16.52 -21.40 4.84
C THR A 136 15.56 -22.48 4.37
N LEU A 137 14.93 -22.33 3.19
CA LEU A 137 13.95 -23.30 2.66
C LEU A 137 14.49 -24.74 2.61
N PRO A 138 15.72 -25.01 2.11
CA PRO A 138 16.25 -26.38 2.08
C PRO A 138 16.41 -27.00 3.47
N MET A 139 16.62 -26.18 4.51
CA MET A 139 16.71 -26.66 5.89
C MET A 139 15.32 -27.05 6.42
N LEU A 140 14.32 -26.20 6.16
CA LEU A 140 12.93 -26.47 6.54
C LEU A 140 12.40 -27.74 5.85
N GLU A 141 12.70 -27.93 4.57
CA GLU A 141 12.33 -29.14 3.83
C GLU A 141 12.96 -30.40 4.42
N ARG A 142 14.22 -30.35 4.85
CA ARG A 142 14.88 -31.47 5.53
C ARG A 142 14.20 -31.81 6.85
N ILE A 143 13.81 -30.79 7.63
CA ILE A 143 13.08 -30.97 8.89
C ILE A 143 11.72 -31.64 8.62
N LEU A 144 10.95 -31.14 7.66
CA LEU A 144 9.68 -31.76 7.26
C LEU A 144 9.87 -33.19 6.78
N GLY A 145 10.91 -33.46 5.99
CA GLY A 145 11.23 -34.80 5.53
C GLY A 145 11.60 -35.76 6.66
N HIS A 146 12.21 -35.26 7.75
CA HIS A 146 12.47 -36.05 8.94
C HIS A 146 11.17 -36.43 9.65
N TYR A 147 10.29 -35.46 9.93
CA TYR A 147 9.02 -35.72 10.60
C TYR A 147 8.08 -36.59 9.77
N ARG A 148 7.95 -36.35 8.45
CA ARG A 148 7.14 -37.19 7.55
C ARG A 148 7.56 -38.66 7.53
N ARG A 149 8.87 -38.93 7.60
CA ARG A 149 9.40 -40.30 7.69
C ARG A 149 9.10 -40.94 9.03
N ALA A 150 9.16 -40.19 10.14
CA ALA A 150 8.84 -40.70 11.46
C ALA A 150 7.38 -41.19 11.55
N ILE A 151 6.48 -40.51 10.83
CA ILE A 151 5.04 -40.80 10.81
C ILE A 151 4.58 -41.76 9.71
N GLY A 152 5.51 -42.31 8.92
CA GLY A 152 5.19 -43.21 7.81
C GLY A 152 4.42 -42.58 6.63
N GLN A 153 4.34 -41.25 6.53
CA GLN A 153 3.70 -40.57 5.39
C GLN A 153 4.61 -40.63 4.15
N PRO A 154 4.06 -40.91 2.95
CA PRO A 154 4.82 -40.84 1.71
C PRO A 154 5.30 -39.39 1.45
N LEU A 155 6.46 -39.25 0.82
CA LEU A 155 7.00 -37.98 0.34
C LEU A 155 6.17 -37.47 -0.85
N SER A 156 4.90 -37.15 -0.61
CA SER A 156 4.06 -36.49 -1.60
C SER A 156 4.60 -35.08 -1.77
N GLY A 157 5.19 -34.84 -2.94
CA GLY A 157 5.87 -33.61 -3.31
C GLY A 157 5.06 -32.35 -3.00
N CYS A 158 5.80 -31.30 -2.67
CA CYS A 158 5.38 -29.95 -3.05
C CYS A 158 5.48 -29.84 -4.57
#